data_AF-A0A4U6TIK9-F1
#
_entry.id   AF-A0A4U6TIK9-F1
#
_cell.length_a   1.000
_cell.length_b   1.000
_cell.length_c   1.000
_cell.angle_alpha   90.00
_cell.angle_beta   90.00
_cell.angle_gamma   90.00
#
_symmetry.space_group_name_H-M   'P 1'
#
loop_
_entity.id
_entity.type
_entity.pdbx_description
1 polymer ?
#
loop_
_entity_poly.entity_id
_entity_poly.type
_entity_poly.pdbx_seq_one_letter_code
_entity_poly.pdbx_strand_id
1 'polypeptide(L)'
;MAWESAFGTLTWIINCTNVAQAYPARKRTYVIDGVRKNGWFALDFTKDELQSVILTQAIWSRTRRFDSVGYSILSVTDLLSIVKQPSVWLNVQHDTFYKEHGLNMRNYILSIQKRVSVDYISSPELGFLQNISGTVRGKIKLVFSFLDKSLLDHSINQTYGSLLSNLTLIKSIASGIMVPKTYIWPVTKDNYLQPSTSIVAEAHNAGLEIYASDFANDRIIPYNYSYDPLAEYLNFISDGGFSVDGVLSEHPFTASEAIGCLASLNSSKTDHGEPLVISHNGTVRTWPTIVQLMMAQMSLIVLFK
;
A
#
# COMPACT_ATOMS: atom_id res chain seq x y z
N MET A 1 0.38 -14.62 0.51
CA MET A 1 -0.61 -14.64 -0.59
C MET A 1 -1.63 -13.50 -0.53
N ALA A 2 -2.03 -12.98 0.64
CA ALA A 2 -3.10 -11.97 0.75
C ALA A 2 -2.76 -10.56 0.19
N TRP A 3 -1.48 -10.19 0.13
CA TRP A 3 -1.04 -8.85 -0.30
C TRP A 3 -1.16 -8.65 -1.82
N GLU A 4 -0.76 -9.64 -2.63
CA GLU A 4 -0.94 -9.59 -4.10
C GLU A 4 -2.42 -9.72 -4.54
N SER A 5 -3.25 -10.39 -3.74
CA SER A 5 -4.67 -10.57 -4.07
C SER A 5 -5.54 -9.35 -3.74
N ALA A 6 -5.06 -8.49 -2.84
CA ALA A 6 -5.77 -7.31 -2.36
C ALA A 6 -5.62 -6.11 -3.30
N PHE A 7 -4.38 -5.83 -3.67
CA PHE A 7 -4.03 -4.79 -4.62
C PHE A 7 -3.82 -5.50 -5.95
N GLY A 8 -4.83 -5.50 -6.82
CA GLY A 8 -4.64 -5.93 -8.20
C GLY A 8 -3.41 -5.21 -8.74
N THR A 9 -2.31 -5.94 -8.93
CA THR A 9 -1.10 -5.33 -9.46
C THR A 9 -1.42 -4.95 -10.90
N LEU A 10 -1.09 -3.72 -11.32
CA LEU A 10 -1.27 -3.33 -12.73
C LEU A 10 -0.42 -4.19 -13.68
N THR A 11 0.46 -5.04 -13.16
CA THR A 11 1.13 -6.09 -13.92
C THR A 11 0.16 -7.14 -14.43
N TRP A 12 -0.95 -7.38 -13.73
CA TRP A 12 -2.01 -8.33 -14.08
C TRP A 12 -3.38 -7.68 -14.01
N ILE A 13 -3.86 -7.21 -15.17
CA ILE A 13 -4.98 -6.26 -15.21
C ILE A 13 -6.36 -6.92 -15.17
N ILE A 14 -6.48 -8.25 -15.20
CA ILE A 14 -7.78 -8.92 -15.26
C ILE A 14 -8.67 -8.69 -14.03
N ASN A 15 -8.08 -8.49 -12.85
CA ASN A 15 -8.86 -8.47 -11.61
C ASN A 15 -9.69 -7.19 -11.50
N CYS A 16 -9.23 -6.08 -12.08
CA CYS A 16 -9.87 -4.77 -11.96
C CYS A 16 -10.34 -4.23 -13.32
N THR A 17 -10.44 -5.09 -14.34
CA THR A 17 -10.83 -4.65 -15.68
C THR A 17 -11.64 -5.68 -16.47
N ASN A 18 -12.28 -5.21 -17.53
CA ASN A 18 -12.94 -6.04 -18.54
C ASN A 18 -11.99 -6.60 -19.63
N VAL A 19 -10.67 -6.60 -19.41
CA VAL A 19 -9.67 -6.90 -20.47
C VAL A 19 -9.85 -8.28 -21.13
N ALA A 20 -10.35 -9.29 -20.40
CA ALA A 20 -10.62 -10.60 -21.01
C ALA A 20 -11.76 -10.56 -22.02
N GLN A 21 -12.76 -9.70 -21.81
CA GLN A 21 -13.84 -9.51 -22.79
C GLN A 21 -13.38 -8.64 -23.95
N ALA A 22 -12.61 -7.58 -23.68
CA ALA A 22 -12.09 -6.68 -24.71
C ALA A 22 -11.04 -7.35 -25.62
N TYR A 23 -10.17 -8.20 -25.05
CA TYR A 23 -9.02 -8.79 -25.73
C TYR A 23 -8.84 -10.29 -25.41
N PRO A 24 -9.81 -11.17 -25.73
CA PRO A 24 -9.76 -12.58 -25.32
C PRO A 24 -8.55 -13.34 -25.86
N ALA A 25 -8.06 -13.00 -27.06
CA ALA A 25 -6.91 -13.65 -27.70
C ALA A 25 -5.54 -13.17 -27.19
N ARG A 26 -5.51 -12.14 -26.33
CA ARG A 26 -4.27 -11.54 -25.81
C ARG A 26 -3.84 -12.09 -24.46
N LYS A 27 -4.37 -13.25 -24.07
CA LYS A 27 -3.89 -13.98 -22.91
C LYS A 27 -2.46 -14.49 -23.15
N ARG A 28 -1.59 -14.32 -22.16
CA ARG A 28 -0.18 -14.72 -22.18
C ARG A 28 0.18 -15.47 -20.91
N THR A 29 1.35 -16.09 -20.92
CA THR A 29 1.91 -16.74 -19.74
C THR A 29 3.33 -16.24 -19.53
N TYR A 30 3.58 -15.70 -18.35
CA TYR A 30 4.89 -15.22 -17.93
C TYR A 30 5.31 -15.87 -16.62
N VAL A 31 6.61 -15.84 -16.34
CA VAL A 31 7.13 -16.13 -15.02
C VAL A 31 7.36 -14.78 -14.33
N ILE A 32 6.73 -14.56 -13.19
CA ILE A 32 6.88 -13.36 -12.37
C ILE A 32 7.22 -13.84 -10.97
N ASP A 33 8.34 -13.37 -10.44
CA ASP A 33 8.85 -13.75 -9.12
C ASP A 33 8.91 -15.28 -8.96
N GLY A 34 9.49 -15.95 -9.97
CA GLY A 34 9.62 -17.41 -10.02
C GLY A 34 8.31 -18.19 -10.21
N VAL A 35 7.15 -17.52 -10.26
CA VAL A 35 5.83 -18.16 -10.40
C VAL A 35 5.28 -17.99 -11.81
N ARG A 36 4.86 -19.10 -12.43
CA ARG A 36 4.19 -19.09 -13.73
C ARG A 36 2.77 -18.54 -13.59
N LYS A 37 2.53 -17.32 -14.11
CA LYS A 37 1.21 -16.65 -14.12
C LYS A 37 0.65 -16.68 -15.56
N ASN A 38 -0.61 -17.07 -15.75
CA ASN A 38 -1.31 -17.08 -17.07
C ASN A 38 -2.52 -16.12 -17.17
N GLY A 39 -2.40 -14.97 -17.84
CA GLY A 39 -3.42 -13.91 -17.87
C GLY A 39 -3.15 -12.77 -18.84
N TRP A 40 -3.62 -11.57 -18.49
CA TRP A 40 -3.48 -10.34 -19.29
C TRP A 40 -2.55 -9.37 -18.55
N PHE A 41 -1.43 -9.04 -19.19
CA PHE A 41 -0.37 -8.27 -18.56
C PHE A 41 -0.29 -6.90 -19.20
N ALA A 42 -0.14 -5.83 -18.41
CA ALA A 42 -0.14 -4.47 -18.96
C ALA A 42 0.96 -4.24 -20.01
N LEU A 43 2.10 -4.94 -19.91
CA LEU A 43 3.20 -4.85 -20.89
C LEU A 43 2.80 -5.30 -22.30
N ASP A 44 1.75 -6.11 -22.42
CA ASP A 44 1.28 -6.62 -23.70
C ASP A 44 0.39 -5.61 -24.43
N PHE A 45 0.10 -4.46 -23.84
CA PHE A 45 -0.85 -3.48 -24.37
C PHE A 45 -0.20 -2.11 -24.54
N THR A 46 -0.61 -1.41 -25.59
CA THR A 46 -0.32 0.00 -25.79
C THR A 46 -1.15 0.87 -24.83
N LYS A 47 -0.74 2.13 -24.63
CA LYS A 47 -1.53 3.10 -23.85
C LYS A 47 -2.97 3.22 -24.38
N ASP A 48 -3.13 3.31 -25.70
CA ASP A 48 -4.43 3.49 -26.34
C ASP A 48 -5.33 2.26 -26.16
N GLU A 49 -4.77 1.04 -26.26
CA GLU A 49 -5.48 -0.20 -25.93
C GLU A 49 -5.93 -0.19 -24.45
N LEU A 50 -5.04 0.17 -23.52
CA LEU A 50 -5.37 0.24 -22.08
C LEU A 50 -6.40 1.32 -21.74
N GLN A 51 -6.46 2.41 -22.51
CA GLN A 51 -7.48 3.45 -22.33
C GLN A 51 -8.87 3.00 -22.76
N SER A 52 -8.97 2.00 -23.64
CA SER A 52 -10.24 1.41 -24.08
C SER A 52 -10.79 0.35 -23.11
N VAL A 53 -9.96 -0.12 -22.19
CA VAL A 53 -10.34 -1.11 -21.19
C VAL A 53 -11.15 -0.44 -20.07
N ILE A 54 -12.25 -1.09 -19.68
CA ILE A 54 -13.16 -0.61 -18.65
C ILE A 54 -12.69 -1.12 -17.28
N LEU A 55 -12.63 -0.21 -16.31
CA LEU A 55 -12.33 -0.52 -14.93
C LEU A 55 -13.57 -1.11 -14.21
N THR A 56 -13.32 -2.14 -13.41
CA THR A 56 -14.31 -2.85 -12.59
C THR A 56 -13.75 -3.08 -11.19
N GLN A 57 -14.63 -3.26 -10.21
CA GLN A 57 -14.22 -3.66 -8.86
C GLN A 57 -13.45 -4.98 -8.88
N ALA A 58 -12.33 -5.03 -8.14
CA ALA A 58 -11.57 -6.26 -7.94
C ALA A 58 -12.18 -7.17 -6.87
N ILE A 59 -12.91 -6.58 -5.92
CA ILE A 59 -13.51 -7.28 -4.80
C ILE A 59 -15.03 -7.17 -4.92
N TRP A 60 -15.69 -8.30 -5.14
CA TRP A 60 -17.13 -8.36 -5.44
C TRP A 60 -18.04 -7.92 -4.28
N SER A 61 -17.55 -7.95 -3.04
CA SER A 61 -18.27 -7.39 -1.89
C SER A 61 -18.21 -5.86 -1.83
N ARG A 62 -17.29 -5.21 -2.57
CA ARG A 62 -17.21 -3.75 -2.66
C ARG A 62 -18.24 -3.21 -3.67
N THR A 63 -18.54 -1.92 -3.53
CA THR A 63 -19.57 -1.26 -4.36
C THR A 63 -19.22 -1.28 -5.85
N ARG A 64 -20.24 -1.59 -6.66
CA ARG A 64 -20.20 -1.59 -8.14
C ARG A 64 -20.33 -0.18 -8.73
N ARG A 65 -20.50 0.84 -7.88
CA ARG A 65 -20.83 2.21 -8.28
C ARG A 65 -19.80 2.85 -9.22
N PHE A 66 -18.57 2.33 -9.23
CA PHE A 66 -17.47 2.83 -10.06
C PHE A 66 -17.15 1.93 -11.25
N ASP A 67 -17.92 0.85 -11.45
CA ASP A 67 -17.74 0.00 -12.62
C ASP A 67 -18.31 0.70 -13.85
N SER A 68 -17.59 0.63 -14.98
CA SER A 68 -18.12 1.09 -16.27
C SER A 68 -18.55 2.56 -16.33
N VAL A 69 -18.07 3.40 -15.40
CA VAL A 69 -18.38 4.84 -15.35
C VAL A 69 -17.47 5.69 -16.26
N GLY A 70 -16.70 5.05 -17.15
CA GLY A 70 -15.83 5.72 -18.12
C GLY A 70 -14.45 6.13 -17.58
N TYR A 71 -14.06 5.65 -16.39
CA TYR A 71 -12.67 5.79 -15.94
C TYR A 71 -11.76 4.88 -16.78
N SER A 72 -10.62 5.43 -17.18
CA SER A 72 -9.56 4.72 -17.88
C SER A 72 -8.33 4.55 -16.98
N ILE A 73 -7.46 3.61 -17.35
CA ILE A 73 -6.15 3.49 -16.71
C ILE A 73 -5.36 4.77 -17.00
N LEU A 74 -5.06 5.53 -15.95
CA LEU A 74 -4.32 6.79 -16.06
C LEU A 74 -2.82 6.53 -16.02
N SER A 75 -2.07 7.30 -16.81
CA SER A 75 -0.62 7.40 -16.61
C SER A 75 -0.30 8.23 -15.37
N VAL A 76 0.91 8.10 -14.85
CA VAL A 76 1.36 8.89 -13.69
C VAL A 76 1.27 10.40 -13.97
N THR A 77 1.61 10.84 -15.19
CA THR A 77 1.49 12.25 -15.58
C THR A 77 0.04 12.71 -15.67
N ASP A 78 -0.86 11.87 -16.19
CA ASP A 78 -2.27 12.21 -16.34
C ASP A 78 -2.93 12.32 -14.96
N LEU A 79 -2.66 11.38 -14.05
CA LEU A 79 -3.13 11.43 -12.66
C LEU A 79 -2.73 12.74 -11.98
N LEU A 80 -1.46 13.13 -12.10
CA LEU A 80 -0.93 14.32 -11.43
C LEU A 80 -1.40 15.63 -12.05
N SER A 81 -1.96 15.59 -13.26
CA SER A 81 -2.67 16.74 -13.84
C SER A 81 -4.06 16.95 -13.23
N ILE A 82 -4.66 15.88 -12.68
CA ILE A 82 -6.01 15.88 -12.12
C ILE A 82 -5.98 16.15 -10.61
N VAL A 83 -4.98 15.61 -9.90
CA VAL A 83 -4.88 15.72 -8.44
C VAL A 83 -4.01 16.93 -8.06
N LYS A 84 -4.62 17.96 -7.46
CA LYS A 84 -3.91 19.17 -7.02
C LYS A 84 -3.25 18.96 -5.65
N GLN A 85 -1.91 18.95 -5.64
CA GLN A 85 -1.04 19.08 -4.46
C GLN A 85 -1.13 18.04 -3.30
N PRO A 86 -1.26 16.73 -3.53
CA PRO A 86 -0.87 15.75 -2.52
C PRO A 86 0.63 15.46 -2.59
N SER A 87 1.21 15.03 -1.47
CA SER A 87 2.49 14.32 -1.50
C SER A 87 2.34 13.06 -2.35
N VAL A 88 3.24 12.83 -3.29
CA VAL A 88 3.12 11.73 -4.27
C VAL A 88 3.96 10.55 -3.80
N TRP A 89 3.30 9.39 -3.67
CA TRP A 89 3.93 8.11 -3.38
C TRP A 89 3.81 7.17 -4.57
N LEU A 90 4.93 6.79 -5.16
CA LEU A 90 4.98 5.84 -6.29
C LEU A 90 5.41 4.46 -5.80
N ASN A 91 4.61 3.44 -6.09
CA ASN A 91 4.96 2.05 -5.80
C ASN A 91 5.43 1.35 -7.09
N VAL A 92 6.69 0.97 -7.15
CA VAL A 92 7.29 0.23 -8.29
C VAL A 92 7.30 -1.25 -7.96
N GLN A 93 6.58 -2.04 -8.76
CA GLN A 93 6.43 -3.47 -8.58
C GLN A 93 7.04 -4.23 -9.76
N HIS A 94 7.71 -5.35 -9.49
CA HIS A 94 8.24 -6.29 -10.46
C HIS A 94 9.21 -5.67 -11.48
N ASP A 95 10.10 -4.76 -11.06
CA ASP A 95 11.15 -4.17 -11.90
C ASP A 95 11.99 -5.25 -12.60
N THR A 96 12.35 -6.35 -11.91
CA THR A 96 13.10 -7.46 -12.52
C THR A 96 12.35 -8.03 -13.73
N PHE A 97 11.05 -8.29 -13.58
CA PHE A 97 10.21 -8.77 -14.66
C PHE A 97 10.15 -7.78 -15.83
N TYR A 98 9.91 -6.50 -15.57
CA TYR A 98 9.86 -5.50 -16.64
C TYR A 98 11.21 -5.36 -17.36
N LYS A 99 12.32 -5.45 -16.62
CA LYS A 99 13.68 -5.42 -17.16
C LYS A 99 14.00 -6.60 -18.06
N GLU A 100 13.58 -7.81 -17.69
CA GLU A 100 13.69 -9.00 -18.54
C GLU A 100 12.95 -8.84 -19.88
N HIS A 101 11.92 -7.99 -19.92
CA HIS A 101 11.12 -7.69 -21.11
C HIS A 101 11.51 -6.37 -21.79
N GLY A 102 12.72 -5.88 -21.53
CA GLY A 102 13.29 -4.71 -22.21
C GLY A 102 12.75 -3.35 -21.75
N LEU A 103 11.99 -3.31 -20.65
CA LEU A 103 11.47 -2.09 -20.05
C LEU A 103 12.37 -1.64 -18.88
N ASN A 104 12.50 -0.34 -18.67
CA ASN A 104 13.39 0.20 -17.64
C ASN A 104 12.62 1.17 -16.74
N MET A 105 12.16 0.66 -15.58
CA MET A 105 11.36 1.45 -14.66
C MET A 105 12.15 2.62 -14.06
N ARG A 106 13.45 2.45 -13.80
CA ARG A 106 14.32 3.56 -13.36
C ARG A 106 14.28 4.72 -14.34
N ASN A 107 14.49 4.47 -15.63
CA ASN A 107 14.46 5.53 -16.66
C ASN A 107 13.08 6.18 -16.76
N TYR A 108 12.01 5.38 -16.64
CA TYR A 108 10.65 5.91 -16.60
C TYR A 108 10.46 6.85 -15.41
N ILE A 109 10.79 6.43 -14.19
CA ILE A 109 10.68 7.27 -12.98
C ILE A 109 11.50 8.57 -13.10
N LEU A 110 12.73 8.49 -13.61
CA LEU A 110 13.56 9.68 -13.86
C LEU A 110 12.92 10.63 -14.88
N SER A 111 12.17 10.11 -15.85
CA SER A 111 11.44 10.94 -16.82
C SER A 111 10.23 11.63 -16.17
N ILE A 112 9.55 10.96 -15.23
CA ILE A 112 8.42 11.49 -14.48
C ILE A 112 8.86 12.62 -13.54
N GLN A 113 9.98 12.43 -12.83
CA GLN A 113 10.54 13.42 -11.89
C GLN A 113 10.87 14.77 -12.54
N LYS A 114 11.02 14.85 -13.87
CA LYS A 114 11.21 16.12 -14.58
C LYS A 114 9.93 16.96 -14.67
N ARG A 115 8.77 16.35 -14.45
CA ARG A 115 7.45 16.94 -14.68
C ARG A 115 6.67 17.15 -13.38
N VAL A 116 6.95 16.34 -12.37
CA VAL A 116 6.19 16.28 -11.12
C VAL A 116 7.10 16.08 -9.93
N SER A 117 6.71 16.63 -8.77
CA SER A 117 7.36 16.33 -7.50
C SER A 117 6.91 14.95 -7.03
N VAL A 118 7.85 14.10 -6.70
CA VAL A 118 7.61 12.78 -6.08
C VAL A 118 8.26 12.82 -4.71
N ASP A 119 7.53 12.44 -3.67
CA ASP A 119 8.01 12.50 -2.29
C ASP A 119 8.51 11.13 -1.82
N TYR A 120 7.85 10.07 -2.28
CA TYR A 120 8.14 8.70 -1.88
C TYR A 120 8.18 7.76 -3.08
N ILE A 121 9.15 6.84 -3.06
CA ILE A 121 9.21 5.71 -3.99
C ILE A 121 9.35 4.45 -3.14
N SER A 122 8.40 3.53 -3.29
CA SER A 122 8.47 2.21 -2.66
C SER A 122 8.67 1.10 -3.68
N SER A 123 9.27 0.01 -3.23
CA SER A 123 9.35 -1.23 -4.01
C SER A 123 9.57 -2.43 -3.10
N PRO A 124 9.02 -3.61 -3.43
CA PRO A 124 9.37 -4.84 -2.77
C PRO A 124 10.71 -5.43 -3.25
N GLU A 125 11.33 -4.87 -4.28
CA GLU A 125 12.64 -5.32 -4.79
C GLU A 125 13.75 -4.38 -4.32
N LEU A 126 14.56 -4.83 -3.35
CA LEU A 126 15.63 -4.04 -2.77
C LEU A 126 16.71 -3.72 -3.82
N GLY A 127 16.92 -4.61 -4.78
CA GLY A 127 17.82 -4.40 -5.92
C GLY A 127 17.38 -3.23 -6.81
N PHE A 128 16.07 -3.02 -6.99
CA PHE A 128 15.56 -1.84 -7.69
C PHE A 128 15.84 -0.56 -6.88
N LEU A 129 15.58 -0.57 -5.58
CA LEU A 129 15.86 0.58 -4.71
C LEU A 129 17.35 0.92 -4.68
N GLN A 130 18.22 -0.09 -4.64
CA GLN A 130 19.67 0.09 -4.74
C GLN A 130 20.09 0.68 -6.08
N ASN A 131 19.44 0.27 -7.16
CA ASN A 131 19.71 0.79 -8.51
C ASN A 131 19.32 2.27 -8.65
N ILE A 132 18.20 2.68 -8.05
CA ILE A 132 17.66 4.04 -8.18
C ILE A 132 18.22 5.03 -7.16
N SER A 133 18.67 4.57 -5.98
CA SER A 133 19.16 5.42 -4.88
C SER A 133 20.28 6.36 -5.29
N GLY A 134 21.19 5.93 -6.16
CA GLY A 134 22.27 6.78 -6.69
C GLY A 134 21.84 7.81 -7.73
N THR A 135 20.56 7.86 -8.13
CA THR A 135 20.08 8.68 -9.26
C THR A 135 18.92 9.59 -8.92
N VAL A 136 18.09 9.22 -7.94
CA VAL A 136 16.99 10.06 -7.48
C VAL A 136 17.54 11.38 -6.92
N ARG A 137 16.95 12.49 -7.35
CA ARG A 137 17.35 13.85 -6.94
C ARG A 137 16.53 14.30 -5.74
N GLY A 138 17.09 15.14 -4.88
CA GLY A 138 16.34 15.85 -3.84
C GLY A 138 16.02 14.99 -2.62
N LYS A 139 14.93 15.35 -1.90
CA LYS A 139 14.54 14.75 -0.61
C LYS A 139 13.62 13.53 -0.74
N ILE A 140 13.68 12.81 -1.87
CA ILE A 140 12.81 11.66 -2.12
C ILE A 140 13.15 10.54 -1.14
N LYS A 141 12.13 10.02 -0.47
CA LYS A 141 12.28 8.90 0.46
C LYS A 141 12.07 7.58 -0.26
N LEU A 142 13.09 6.75 -0.23
CA LEU A 142 12.99 5.37 -0.69
C LEU A 142 12.46 4.49 0.44
N VAL A 143 11.46 3.65 0.15
CA VAL A 143 10.80 2.79 1.13
C VAL A 143 10.81 1.33 0.66
N PHE A 144 11.43 0.45 1.42
CA PHE A 144 11.44 -0.97 1.10
C PHE A 144 10.17 -1.66 1.60
N SER A 145 9.40 -2.26 0.69
CA SER A 145 8.11 -2.89 1.00
C SER A 145 8.29 -4.38 1.29
N PHE A 146 8.12 -4.80 2.53
CA PHE A 146 8.15 -6.21 2.90
C PHE A 146 6.90 -6.95 2.41
N LEU A 147 7.11 -8.16 1.89
CA LEU A 147 6.04 -9.11 1.57
C LEU A 147 5.89 -10.15 2.68
N ASP A 148 5.49 -11.37 2.36
CA ASP A 148 5.55 -12.48 3.30
C ASP A 148 7.01 -12.90 3.57
N LYS A 149 7.35 -13.20 4.83
CA LYS A 149 8.72 -13.51 5.27
C LYS A 149 9.35 -14.68 4.49
N SER A 150 8.53 -15.62 4.04
CA SER A 150 8.97 -16.81 3.30
C SER A 150 9.24 -16.54 1.82
N LEU A 151 8.73 -15.44 1.27
CA LEU A 151 8.94 -15.08 -0.13
C LEU A 151 10.36 -14.59 -0.36
N LEU A 152 10.77 -14.69 -1.62
CA LEU A 152 12.08 -14.28 -2.10
C LEU A 152 11.96 -12.88 -2.73
N ASP A 153 12.88 -11.99 -2.38
CA ASP A 153 13.22 -10.86 -3.23
C ASP A 153 14.16 -11.37 -4.34
N HIS A 154 13.60 -11.55 -5.54
CA HIS A 154 14.32 -12.10 -6.69
C HIS A 154 15.44 -11.19 -7.19
N SER A 155 15.39 -9.89 -6.89
CA SER A 155 16.40 -8.93 -7.35
C SER A 155 17.75 -9.09 -6.66
N ILE A 156 17.76 -9.66 -5.44
CA ILE A 156 18.96 -9.88 -4.62
C ILE A 156 19.07 -11.31 -4.06
N ASN A 157 18.14 -12.19 -4.43
CA ASN A 157 18.10 -13.59 -4.04
C ASN A 157 18.16 -13.82 -2.51
N GLN A 158 17.42 -13.00 -1.75
CA GLN A 158 17.26 -13.13 -0.29
C GLN A 158 15.79 -13.12 0.08
N THR A 159 15.43 -13.85 1.15
CA THR A 159 14.04 -13.84 1.63
C THR A 159 13.73 -12.56 2.39
N TYR A 160 12.48 -12.12 2.37
CA TYR A 160 12.05 -10.97 3.18
C TYR A 160 12.28 -11.20 4.68
N GLY A 161 12.19 -12.44 5.16
CA GLY A 161 12.55 -12.80 6.54
C GLY A 161 14.04 -12.59 6.86
N SER A 162 14.94 -12.92 5.93
CA SER A 162 16.38 -12.65 6.08
C SER A 162 16.68 -11.16 6.09
N LEU A 163 16.02 -10.39 5.21
CA LEU A 163 16.18 -8.93 5.13
C LEU A 163 15.64 -8.22 6.37
N LEU A 164 14.56 -8.75 6.97
CA LEU A 164 13.99 -8.21 8.20
C LEU A 164 15.00 -8.24 9.35
N SER A 165 15.83 -9.28 9.41
CA SER A 165 16.90 -9.42 10.41
C SER A 165 18.13 -8.54 10.12
N ASN A 166 18.14 -7.80 9.00
CA ASN A 166 19.28 -6.97 8.57
C ASN A 166 18.83 -5.56 8.15
N LEU A 167 18.24 -4.82 9.09
CA LEU A 167 17.77 -3.45 8.85
C LEU A 167 18.90 -2.46 8.52
N THR A 168 20.13 -2.73 8.92
CA THR A 168 21.30 -1.88 8.60
C THR A 168 21.63 -1.93 7.11
N LEU A 169 21.51 -3.09 6.46
CA LEU A 169 21.60 -3.19 5.00
C LEU A 169 20.52 -2.34 4.33
N ILE A 170 19.26 -2.47 4.77
CA ILE A 170 18.15 -1.71 4.19
C ILE A 170 18.37 -0.20 4.39
N LYS A 171 18.82 0.22 5.57
CA LYS A 171 19.13 1.62 5.87
C LYS A 171 20.18 2.24 4.94
N SER A 172 21.14 1.44 4.46
CA SER A 172 22.13 1.92 3.50
C SER A 172 21.53 2.28 2.11
N ILE A 173 20.32 1.79 1.83
CA ILE A 173 19.64 1.92 0.52
C ILE A 173 18.38 2.80 0.63
N ALA A 174 17.62 2.65 1.72
CA ALA A 174 16.29 3.21 1.90
C ALA A 174 16.20 4.09 3.16
N SER A 175 15.23 5.00 3.14
CA SER A 175 14.92 5.88 4.28
C SER A 175 13.82 5.33 5.18
N GLY A 176 13.06 4.34 4.71
CA GLY A 176 12.06 3.66 5.51
C GLY A 176 11.72 2.26 5.00
N ILE A 177 10.85 1.59 5.75
CA ILE A 177 10.30 0.27 5.43
C ILE A 177 8.78 0.31 5.52
N MET A 178 8.10 -0.44 4.64
CA MET A 178 6.68 -0.69 4.75
C MET A 178 6.47 -2.18 5.06
N VAL A 179 5.75 -2.51 6.12
CA VAL A 179 5.54 -3.88 6.58
C VAL A 179 4.05 -4.22 6.69
N PRO A 180 3.64 -5.45 6.38
CA PRO A 180 2.30 -5.93 6.71
C PRO A 180 2.03 -5.75 8.20
N LYS A 181 0.83 -5.32 8.57
CA LYS A 181 0.46 -5.10 9.99
C LYS A 181 0.73 -6.32 10.90
N THR A 182 0.72 -7.53 10.33
CA THR A 182 1.02 -8.80 11.02
C THR A 182 2.50 -8.99 11.38
N TYR A 183 3.42 -8.22 10.80
CA TYR A 183 4.82 -8.18 11.25
C TYR A 183 4.97 -7.51 12.61
N ILE A 184 4.12 -6.51 12.85
CA ILE A 184 4.13 -5.69 14.05
C ILE A 184 3.31 -6.38 15.15
N TRP A 185 2.08 -6.76 14.82
CA TRP A 185 1.17 -7.48 15.71
C TRP A 185 0.82 -8.85 15.10
N PRO A 186 1.54 -9.92 15.45
CA PRO A 186 1.25 -11.25 14.94
C PRO A 186 -0.15 -11.71 15.38
N VAL A 187 -0.77 -12.57 14.58
CA VAL A 187 -2.14 -13.05 14.82
C VAL A 187 -2.12 -14.57 14.92
N THR A 188 -2.82 -15.14 15.90
CA THR A 188 -3.01 -16.58 16.04
C THR A 188 -3.91 -17.14 14.93
N LYS A 189 -3.94 -18.46 14.80
CA LYS A 189 -4.87 -19.13 13.85
C LYS A 189 -6.34 -18.86 14.17
N ASP A 190 -6.64 -18.61 15.44
CA ASP A 190 -7.99 -18.30 15.92
C ASP A 190 -8.33 -16.80 15.85
N ASN A 191 -7.51 -16.00 15.13
CA ASN A 191 -7.71 -14.58 14.88
C ASN A 191 -7.64 -13.67 16.13
N TYR A 192 -6.72 -14.00 17.05
CA TYR A 192 -6.37 -13.15 18.20
C TYR A 192 -4.96 -12.58 18.07
N LEU A 193 -4.76 -11.37 18.56
CA LEU A 193 -3.44 -10.73 18.63
C LEU A 193 -2.50 -11.51 19.56
N GLN A 194 -1.25 -11.60 19.14
CA GLN A 194 -0.12 -11.96 19.97
C GLN A 194 0.60 -10.69 20.45
N PRO A 195 1.53 -10.79 21.42
CA PRO A 195 2.38 -9.66 21.80
C PRO A 195 3.07 -9.03 20.57
N SER A 196 3.19 -7.70 20.58
CA SER A 196 3.88 -6.98 19.51
C SER A 196 5.34 -7.41 19.39
N THR A 197 5.87 -7.32 18.18
CA THR A 197 7.29 -7.51 17.93
C THR A 197 8.06 -6.22 18.17
N SER A 198 9.39 -6.33 18.28
CA SER A 198 10.31 -5.20 18.42
C SER A 198 10.55 -4.41 17.13
N ILE A 199 9.93 -4.79 16.00
CA ILE A 199 10.31 -4.26 14.68
C ILE A 199 10.18 -2.74 14.55
N VAL A 200 9.20 -2.12 15.21
CA VAL A 200 9.02 -0.67 15.20
C VAL A 200 10.22 0.01 15.85
N ALA A 201 10.58 -0.42 17.08
CA ALA A 201 11.74 0.10 17.79
C ALA A 201 13.06 -0.23 17.07
N GLU A 202 13.20 -1.42 16.48
CA GLU A 202 14.39 -1.80 15.70
C GLU A 202 14.55 -0.94 14.45
N ALA A 203 13.46 -0.65 13.72
CA ALA A 203 13.49 0.24 12.57
C ALA A 203 13.89 1.66 12.97
N HIS A 204 13.28 2.21 14.02
CA HIS A 204 13.63 3.53 14.53
C HIS A 204 15.07 3.62 15.03
N ASN A 205 15.56 2.61 15.75
CA ASN A 205 16.95 2.52 16.19
C ASN A 205 17.94 2.43 15.01
N ALA A 206 17.53 1.79 13.90
CA ALA A 206 18.28 1.77 12.65
C ALA A 206 18.16 3.09 11.85
N GLY A 207 17.35 4.05 12.31
CA GLY A 207 17.10 5.31 11.61
C GLY A 207 16.22 5.16 10.36
N LEU A 208 15.36 4.15 10.34
CA LEU A 208 14.34 3.92 9.31
C LEU A 208 12.98 4.38 9.82
N GLU A 209 12.23 5.09 8.98
CA GLU A 209 10.79 5.27 9.18
C GLU A 209 10.08 3.93 8.91
N ILE A 210 9.04 3.59 9.66
CA ILE A 210 8.27 2.35 9.49
C ILE A 210 6.80 2.66 9.19
N TYR A 211 6.29 2.07 8.11
CA TYR A 211 4.91 2.21 7.64
C TYR A 211 4.19 0.87 7.75
N ALA A 212 2.97 0.84 8.28
CA ALA A 212 2.18 -0.39 8.37
C ALA A 212 1.17 -0.49 7.21
N SER A 213 1.07 -1.64 6.57
CA SER A 213 0.13 -1.90 5.47
C SER A 213 -0.97 -2.90 5.84
N ASP A 214 -1.88 -3.15 4.90
CA ASP A 214 -3.00 -4.10 5.00
C ASP A 214 -4.16 -3.67 5.90
N PHE A 215 -4.43 -2.36 5.95
CA PHE A 215 -5.61 -1.81 6.59
C PHE A 215 -6.79 -1.74 5.63
N ALA A 216 -7.85 -2.47 5.96
CA ALA A 216 -9.09 -2.52 5.21
C ALA A 216 -10.25 -2.84 6.17
N ASN A 217 -11.25 -1.95 6.22
CA ASN A 217 -12.36 -2.08 7.16
C ASN A 217 -13.31 -3.22 6.81
N ASP A 218 -13.30 -3.66 5.56
CA ASP A 218 -14.14 -4.73 5.02
C ASP A 218 -13.50 -6.12 5.13
N ARG A 219 -12.43 -6.25 5.92
CA ARG A 219 -11.80 -7.52 6.27
C ARG A 219 -12.12 -7.95 7.68
N ILE A 220 -12.02 -9.25 7.92
CA ILE A 220 -12.00 -9.79 9.26
C ILE A 220 -10.70 -9.31 9.92
N ILE A 221 -10.84 -8.48 10.95
CA ILE A 221 -9.75 -8.02 11.81
C ILE A 221 -9.71 -8.86 13.10
N PRO A 222 -8.58 -8.88 13.83
CA PRO A 222 -8.47 -9.62 15.08
C PRO A 222 -9.59 -9.29 16.08
N TYR A 223 -10.09 -10.31 16.79
CA TYR A 223 -11.22 -10.14 17.71
C TYR A 223 -10.92 -9.20 18.88
N ASN A 224 -9.64 -8.99 19.19
CA ASN A 224 -9.18 -8.00 20.16
C ASN A 224 -9.70 -6.58 19.86
N TYR A 225 -9.96 -6.26 18.60
CA TYR A 225 -10.51 -4.97 18.20
C TYR A 225 -12.05 -4.92 18.24
N SER A 226 -12.73 -6.01 18.62
CA SER A 226 -14.20 -6.07 18.67
C SER A 226 -14.90 -5.63 17.37
N TYR A 227 -14.27 -5.96 16.24
CA TYR A 227 -14.71 -5.55 14.88
C TYR A 227 -14.74 -4.03 14.65
N ASP A 228 -14.09 -3.25 15.51
CA ASP A 228 -13.90 -1.82 15.32
C ASP A 228 -12.59 -1.55 14.55
N PRO A 229 -12.65 -1.15 13.27
CA PRO A 229 -11.45 -0.81 12.53
C PRO A 229 -10.74 0.42 13.12
N LEU A 230 -11.44 1.34 13.78
CA LEU A 230 -10.81 2.51 14.41
C LEU A 230 -9.86 2.08 15.53
N ALA A 231 -10.31 1.15 16.38
CA ALA A 231 -9.49 0.53 17.42
C ALA A 231 -8.26 -0.17 16.84
N GLU A 232 -8.39 -0.80 15.66
CA GLU A 232 -7.23 -1.36 14.96
C GLU A 232 -6.21 -0.27 14.61
N TYR A 233 -6.60 0.83 13.96
CA TYR A 233 -5.66 1.91 13.61
C TYR A 233 -4.98 2.50 14.85
N LEU A 234 -5.75 2.79 15.91
CA LEU A 234 -5.23 3.35 17.16
C LEU A 234 -4.14 2.47 17.79
N ASN A 235 -4.19 1.15 17.60
CA ASN A 235 -3.17 0.23 18.10
C ASN A 235 -1.81 0.32 17.36
N PHE A 236 -1.73 1.09 16.26
CA PHE A 236 -0.49 1.37 15.54
C PHE A 236 0.00 2.81 15.74
N ILE A 237 -0.83 3.67 16.35
CA ILE A 237 -0.51 5.07 16.62
C ILE A 237 -0.71 5.38 18.12
N SER A 238 0.37 5.35 18.89
CA SER A 238 0.34 5.68 20.31
C SER A 238 1.47 6.63 20.72
N ASP A 239 1.16 7.49 21.66
CA ASP A 239 2.05 8.39 22.38
C ASP A 239 2.89 7.69 23.48
N GLY A 240 2.59 6.42 23.80
CA GLY A 240 3.20 5.63 24.88
C GLY A 240 4.54 4.95 24.57
N GLY A 241 5.28 5.42 23.55
CA GLY A 241 6.60 4.88 23.16
C GLY A 241 6.58 3.84 22.04
N PHE A 242 5.42 3.60 21.42
CA PHE A 242 5.26 2.73 20.26
C PHE A 242 4.32 3.39 19.24
N SER A 243 4.85 3.83 18.10
CA SER A 243 4.06 4.35 16.98
C SER A 243 4.76 4.04 15.67
N VAL A 244 4.01 3.66 14.64
CA VAL A 244 4.53 3.70 13.27
C VAL A 244 4.55 5.14 12.75
N ASP A 245 5.28 5.40 11.66
CA ASP A 245 5.38 6.71 11.00
C ASP A 245 4.24 6.96 10.01
N GLY A 246 3.49 5.92 9.64
CA GLY A 246 2.31 6.02 8.77
C GLY A 246 1.62 4.68 8.54
N VAL A 247 0.40 4.72 7.99
CA VAL A 247 -0.32 3.54 7.52
C VAL A 247 -0.67 3.64 6.04
N LEU A 248 -0.55 2.53 5.30
CA LEU A 248 -1.17 2.35 3.99
C LEU A 248 -2.58 1.76 4.18
N SER A 249 -3.59 2.56 3.86
CA SER A 249 -5.00 2.23 4.09
C SER A 249 -5.83 2.25 2.80
N GLU A 250 -6.71 1.27 2.67
CA GLU A 250 -7.79 1.28 1.66
C GLU A 250 -9.01 2.09 2.11
N HIS A 251 -9.05 2.51 3.38
CA HIS A 251 -10.14 3.26 4.02
C HIS A 251 -9.60 4.55 4.66
N PRO A 252 -9.20 5.54 3.84
CA PRO A 252 -8.48 6.73 4.30
C PRO A 252 -9.24 7.56 5.33
N PHE A 253 -10.57 7.56 5.29
CA PHE A 253 -11.38 8.23 6.29
C PHE A 253 -11.17 7.63 7.67
N THR A 254 -11.15 6.31 7.82
CA THR A 254 -10.95 5.67 9.13
C THR A 254 -9.55 5.92 9.67
N ALA A 255 -8.53 5.89 8.82
CA ALA A 255 -7.18 6.27 9.21
C ALA A 255 -7.11 7.75 9.66
N SER A 256 -7.78 8.66 8.94
CA SER A 256 -7.85 10.08 9.30
C SER A 256 -8.60 10.32 10.61
N GLU A 257 -9.71 9.62 10.83
CA GLU A 257 -10.48 9.69 12.09
C GLU A 257 -9.62 9.20 13.27
N ALA A 258 -8.84 8.13 13.10
CA ALA A 258 -7.95 7.61 14.16
C ALA A 258 -6.93 8.68 14.60
N ILE A 259 -6.33 9.39 13.63
CA ILE A 259 -5.42 10.51 13.94
C ILE A 259 -6.17 11.62 14.66
N GLY A 260 -7.36 11.98 14.18
CA GLY A 260 -8.19 13.03 14.79
C GLY A 260 -8.49 12.72 16.25
N CYS A 261 -8.88 11.47 16.55
CA CYS A 261 -9.09 11.00 17.91
C CYS A 261 -7.84 11.16 18.78
N LEU A 262 -6.67 10.66 18.32
CA LEU A 262 -5.43 10.76 19.09
C LEU A 262 -5.01 12.22 19.35
N ALA A 263 -5.09 13.09 18.34
CA ALA A 263 -4.79 14.51 18.49
C ALA A 263 -5.72 15.19 19.51
N SER A 264 -7.00 14.83 19.51
CA SER A 264 -7.97 15.36 20.47
C SER A 264 -7.69 14.91 21.91
N LEU A 265 -7.30 13.64 22.12
CA LEU A 265 -6.94 13.09 23.43
C LEU A 265 -5.73 13.84 24.02
N ASN A 266 -4.69 14.07 23.22
CA ASN A 266 -3.49 14.81 23.63
C ASN A 266 -3.75 16.29 23.96
N SER A 267 -4.80 16.87 23.38
CA SER A 267 -5.18 18.27 23.64
C SER A 267 -5.96 18.45 24.95
N SER A 268 -6.58 17.39 25.48
CA SER A 268 -7.33 17.44 26.74
C SER A 268 -6.46 17.00 27.91
N LYS A 269 -6.00 17.95 28.74
CA LYS A 269 -5.30 17.68 30.02
C LYS A 269 -6.22 17.19 31.15
N THR A 270 -7.23 16.39 30.83
CA THR A 270 -8.16 15.85 31.82
C THR A 270 -8.06 14.35 31.80
N ASP A 271 -7.76 13.78 32.97
CA ASP A 271 -7.81 12.35 33.26
C ASP A 271 -9.21 11.84 32.90
N HIS A 272 -9.33 11.26 31.70
CA HIS A 272 -10.58 10.68 31.26
C HIS A 272 -10.66 9.30 31.88
N GLY A 273 -11.47 9.20 32.95
CA GLY A 273 -11.90 7.92 33.49
C GLY A 273 -12.41 6.98 32.39
N GLU A 274 -12.38 5.68 32.69
CA GLU A 274 -12.63 4.57 31.75
C GLU A 274 -13.64 4.93 30.63
N PRO A 275 -13.26 4.76 29.35
CA PRO A 275 -14.13 5.11 28.25
C PRO A 275 -15.40 4.25 28.31
N LEU A 276 -16.54 4.92 28.51
CA LEU A 276 -17.85 4.28 28.42
C LEU A 276 -18.17 3.99 26.94
N VAL A 277 -17.85 2.78 26.50
CA VAL A 277 -18.24 2.28 25.17
C VAL A 277 -19.71 1.84 25.23
N ILE A 278 -20.62 2.75 24.85
CA ILE A 278 -22.01 2.38 24.56
C ILE A 278 -22.13 2.08 23.07
N SER A 279 -21.91 0.82 22.66
CA SER A 279 -22.33 0.39 21.32
C SER A 279 -23.79 -0.07 21.38
N HIS A 280 -24.73 0.82 21.08
CA HIS A 280 -26.09 0.44 20.74
C HIS A 280 -26.39 0.91 19.31
N ASN A 281 -26.45 -0.05 18.39
CA ASN A 281 -26.66 0.09 16.95
C ASN A 281 -25.64 0.98 16.21
N GLY A 282 -24.66 0.31 15.60
CA GLY A 282 -23.73 0.88 14.62
C GLY A 282 -24.48 1.70 13.56
N THR A 283 -24.49 3.01 13.76
CA THR A 283 -25.03 3.97 12.81
C THR A 283 -23.85 4.56 12.05
N VAL A 284 -23.74 4.13 10.79
CA VAL A 284 -22.99 4.86 9.77
C VAL A 284 -23.61 6.25 9.69
N ARG A 285 -22.93 7.24 10.25
CA ARG A 285 -23.33 8.64 10.14
C ARG A 285 -23.16 9.04 8.68
N THR A 286 -24.26 9.06 7.94
CA THR A 286 -24.34 9.49 6.55
C THR A 286 -24.02 10.98 6.46
N TRP A 287 -22.85 11.32 5.91
CA TRP A 287 -22.48 12.67 5.49
C TRP A 287 -22.27 12.72 3.97
N PRO A 288 -22.41 13.90 3.32
CA PRO A 288 -22.81 14.01 1.91
C PRO A 288 -21.72 13.61 0.92
N THR A 289 -21.90 12.44 0.30
CA THR A 289 -21.73 12.01 -1.11
C THR A 289 -20.77 12.67 -2.13
N ILE A 290 -19.96 13.68 -1.83
CA ILE A 290 -19.09 14.32 -2.85
C ILE A 290 -17.62 13.91 -2.76
N VAL A 291 -17.09 13.57 -1.58
CA VAL A 291 -15.67 13.17 -1.43
C VAL A 291 -15.45 11.66 -1.66
N GLN A 292 -16.52 10.88 -1.76
CA GLN A 292 -16.47 9.46 -2.09
C GLN A 292 -16.06 9.20 -3.56
N LEU A 293 -16.02 10.24 -4.40
CA LEU A 293 -15.91 10.13 -5.87
C LEU A 293 -14.50 9.86 -6.42
N MET A 294 -13.42 10.04 -5.65
CA MET A 294 -12.03 9.89 -6.15
C MET A 294 -11.25 8.70 -5.57
N MET A 295 -11.75 8.03 -4.53
CA MET A 295 -10.96 7.11 -3.71
C MET A 295 -11.04 5.63 -4.16
N ALA A 296 -11.83 5.31 -5.18
CA ALA A 296 -12.08 3.91 -5.57
C ALA A 296 -10.87 3.19 -6.20
N GLN A 297 -9.79 3.91 -6.52
CA GLN A 297 -8.59 3.36 -7.17
C GLN A 297 -7.27 3.83 -6.56
N MET A 298 -7.31 4.55 -5.44
CA MET A 298 -6.12 5.07 -4.78
C MET A 298 -6.06 4.52 -3.36
N SER A 299 -5.07 3.69 -3.08
CA SER A 299 -4.64 3.43 -1.70
C SER A 299 -3.99 4.70 -1.18
N LEU A 300 -4.42 5.16 -0.01
CA LEU A 300 -3.85 6.37 0.60
C LEU A 300 -2.85 5.94 1.67
N ILE A 301 -1.67 6.55 1.62
CA ILE A 301 -0.74 6.48 2.75
C ILE A 301 -0.98 7.71 3.60
N VAL A 302 -1.35 7.45 4.84
CA VAL A 302 -1.58 8.45 5.85
C VAL A 302 -0.34 8.51 6.74
N LEU A 303 0.35 9.63 6.72
CA LEU A 303 1.59 9.85 7.47
C LEU A 303 1.27 10.46 8.84
N PHE A 304 1.95 9.99 9.89
CA PHE A 304 1.85 10.50 11.24
C PHE A 304 3.11 11.34 11.54
N LYS A 305 3.12 12.60 11.12
CA LYS A 305 4.16 13.58 11.50
C LYS A 305 3.55 14.80 12.13
#